data_AF-X1KAZ8-F1
#
_entry.id   AF-X1KAZ8-F1
#
_cell.length_a   1.000
_cell.length_b   1.000
_cell.length_c   1.000
_cell.angle_alpha   90.00
_cell.angle_beta   90.00
_cell.angle_gamma   90.00
#
_symmetry.space_group_name_H-M   'P 1'
#
loop_
_entity.id
_entity.type
_entity.pdbx_description
1 polymer ?
#
loop_
_entity_poly.entity_id
_entity_poly.type
_entity_poly.pdbx_seq_one_letter_code
_entity_poly.pdbx_strand_id
1 'polypeptide(L)'
;VRILGNRGGYRGGEVINLYPRGAERNIDTFYKCVSNGICENPTVEPSVNATLTTILGREAAKRNTKLTWDEVIRENKKLEVDLSGLKA
;
A
#
# COMPACT_ATOMS: atom_id res chain seq x y z
N VAL A 1 13.27 11.19 7.01
CA VAL A 1 13.51 9.87 7.65
C VAL A 1 15.01 9.64 7.73
N ARG A 2 15.56 9.32 8.91
CA ARG A 2 17.00 9.10 9.12
C ARG A 2 17.28 7.60 9.01
N ILE A 3 18.21 7.21 8.15
CA ILE A 3 18.64 5.82 8.02
C ILE A 3 20.02 5.70 8.67
N LEU A 4 20.08 5.01 9.79
CA LEU A 4 21.33 4.78 10.52
C LEU A 4 22.00 3.52 9.96
N GLY A 5 23.30 3.65 9.63
CA GLY A 5 24.13 2.53 9.17
C GLY A 5 25.48 2.53 9.91
N ASN A 6 26.11 1.36 10.02
CA ASN A 6 27.35 1.16 10.80
C ASN A 6 28.54 2.00 10.30
N ARG A 7 28.55 2.47 9.04
CA ARG A 7 29.42 3.56 8.56
C ARG A 7 28.67 4.38 7.51
N GLY A 8 28.81 5.71 7.57
CA GLY A 8 28.29 6.62 6.53
C GLY A 8 26.76 6.76 6.48
N GLY A 9 26.08 6.72 7.63
CA GLY A 9 24.61 6.82 7.69
C GLY A 9 24.06 8.02 6.90
N TYR A 10 22.96 7.81 6.18
CA TYR A 10 22.29 8.85 5.41
C TYR A 10 21.50 9.74 6.36
N ARG A 11 21.89 11.02 6.44
CA ARG A 11 21.32 12.00 7.37
C ARG A 11 19.83 12.24 7.12
N GLY A 12 19.34 11.95 5.92
CA GLY A 12 17.96 12.20 5.51
C GLY A 12 17.73 13.67 5.18
N GLY A 13 16.76 13.93 4.30
CA GLY A 13 16.18 15.27 4.16
C GLY A 13 15.25 15.59 5.33
N GLU A 14 15.20 16.87 5.71
CA GLU A 14 14.18 17.38 6.64
C GLU A 14 12.85 17.43 5.89
N VAL A 15 11.90 16.58 6.29
CA VAL A 15 10.56 16.57 5.69
C VAL A 15 9.59 17.17 6.69
N ILE A 16 9.43 18.48 6.59
CA ILE A 16 8.47 19.25 7.39
C ILE A 16 7.09 19.01 6.78
N ASN A 17 6.10 18.67 7.63
CA ASN A 17 4.70 18.48 7.23
C ASN A 17 4.48 17.38 6.17
N LEU A 18 5.20 16.26 6.23
CA LEU A 18 5.06 15.13 5.30
C LEU A 18 3.60 14.71 5.11
N TYR A 19 2.86 14.50 6.20
CA TYR A 19 1.49 13.99 6.13
C TYR A 19 0.48 15.06 5.68
N PRO A 20 0.43 16.27 6.26
CA PRO A 20 -0.51 17.30 5.82
C PRO A 20 -0.30 17.72 4.37
N ARG A 21 0.96 18.00 3.97
CA ARG A 21 1.27 18.42 2.60
C ARG A 21 1.04 17.31 1.58
N GLY A 22 1.29 16.05 1.96
CA GLY A 22 0.98 14.89 1.12
C GLY A 22 -0.51 14.76 0.85
N ALA A 23 -1.32 14.86 1.91
CA ALA A 23 -2.78 14.80 1.80
C ALA A 23 -3.34 15.94 0.95
N GLU A 24 -2.92 17.19 1.19
CA GLU A 24 -3.31 18.36 0.38
C GLU A 24 -3.05 18.13 -1.11
N ARG A 25 -1.86 17.65 -1.47
CA ARG A 25 -1.49 17.39 -2.88
C ARG A 25 -2.33 16.28 -3.52
N ASN A 26 -2.60 15.21 -2.78
CA ASN A 26 -3.43 14.11 -3.27
C ASN A 26 -4.86 14.57 -3.54
N ILE A 27 -5.44 15.38 -2.64
CA ILE A 27 -6.78 15.94 -2.80
C ILE A 27 -6.85 16.89 -3.99
N ASP A 28 -5.89 17.81 -4.13
CA ASP A 28 -5.80 18.73 -5.28
C ASP A 28 -5.67 17.97 -6.61
N THR A 29 -4.85 16.92 -6.63
CA THR A 29 -4.67 16.06 -7.82
C THR A 29 -5.98 15.37 -8.18
N PHE A 30 -6.66 14.78 -7.18
CA PHE A 30 -7.95 14.13 -7.38
C PHE A 30 -9.01 15.11 -7.91
N TYR A 31 -9.11 16.30 -7.32
CA TYR A 31 -10.04 17.34 -7.78
C TYR A 31 -9.81 17.71 -9.25
N LYS A 32 -8.55 17.91 -9.66
CA LYS A 32 -8.19 18.22 -11.05
C LYS A 32 -8.54 17.08 -11.99
N CYS A 33 -8.31 15.83 -11.58
CA CYS A 33 -8.66 14.69 -12.42
C CYS A 33 -10.17 14.63 -12.68
N VAL A 34 -10.98 14.78 -11.63
CA VAL A 34 -12.44 14.77 -11.74
C VAL A 34 -12.94 15.94 -12.58
N SER A 35 -12.48 17.17 -12.29
CA SER A 35 -12.99 18.38 -12.94
C SER A 35 -12.65 18.45 -14.43
N ASN A 36 -11.53 17.85 -14.83
CA ASN A 36 -11.06 17.86 -16.22
C ASN A 36 -11.33 16.54 -16.96
N GLY A 37 -11.98 15.55 -16.33
CA GLY A 37 -12.27 14.25 -16.93
C GLY A 37 -11.02 13.39 -17.24
N ILE A 38 -9.95 13.55 -16.46
CA ILE A 38 -8.69 12.79 -16.58
C ILE A 38 -8.91 11.42 -15.91
N CYS A 39 -8.90 10.36 -16.71
CA CYS A 39 -9.28 9.00 -16.30
C CYS A 39 -8.14 7.97 -16.38
N GLU A 40 -6.93 8.39 -16.75
CA GLU A 40 -5.74 7.53 -16.88
C GLU A 40 -5.40 6.82 -15.58
N ASN A 41 -5.73 7.46 -14.44
CA ASN A 41 -5.63 6.93 -13.07
C ASN A 41 -4.41 5.99 -12.87
N PRO A 42 -3.18 6.51 -12.99
CA PRO A 42 -1.96 5.70 -12.99
C PRO A 42 -1.69 5.00 -11.64
N THR A 43 -2.49 5.28 -10.61
CA THR A 43 -2.35 4.67 -9.29
C THR A 43 -3.10 3.35 -9.16
N VAL A 44 -3.88 2.91 -10.16
CA VAL A 44 -4.62 1.63 -10.10
C VAL A 44 -3.69 0.44 -9.92
N GLU A 45 -2.73 0.26 -10.82
CA GLU A 45 -1.76 -0.85 -10.75
C GLU A 45 -0.97 -0.88 -9.43
N PRO A 46 -0.31 0.21 -8.98
CA PRO A 46 0.40 0.18 -7.71
C PRO A 46 -0.53 -0.02 -6.50
N SER A 47 -1.79 0.41 -6.56
CA SER A 47 -2.78 0.14 -5.50
C SER A 47 -3.16 -1.34 -5.42
N VAL A 48 -3.31 -2.00 -6.58
CA VAL A 48 -3.53 -3.45 -6.65
C VAL A 48 -2.31 -4.18 -6.08
N ASN A 49 -1.09 -3.80 -6.50
CA ASN A 49 0.15 -4.40 -6.01
C ASN A 49 0.33 -4.23 -4.49
N ALA A 50 0.01 -3.05 -3.93
CA ALA A 50 0.04 -2.81 -2.49
C ALA A 50 -0.97 -3.68 -1.73
N THR A 51 -2.18 -3.82 -2.27
CA THR A 51 -3.24 -4.66 -1.68
C THR A 51 -2.81 -6.12 -1.65
N LEU A 52 -2.33 -6.63 -2.78
CA LEU A 52 -1.80 -7.97 -2.87
C LEU A 52 -0.63 -8.13 -1.86
N THR A 53 0.25 -7.13 -1.70
CA THR A 53 1.44 -7.22 -0.80
C THR A 53 1.00 -7.43 0.64
N THR A 54 -0.11 -6.78 1.02
CA THR A 54 -0.74 -6.98 2.32
C THR A 54 -1.23 -8.42 2.50
N ILE A 55 -1.80 -9.03 1.45
CA ILE A 55 -2.24 -10.43 1.46
C ILE A 55 -1.03 -11.37 1.63
N LEU A 56 0.05 -11.14 0.89
CA LEU A 56 1.30 -11.89 1.03
C LEU A 56 1.83 -11.84 2.48
N GLY A 57 1.92 -10.63 3.05
CA GLY A 57 2.36 -10.44 4.45
C GLY A 57 1.47 -11.17 5.45
N ARG A 58 0.14 -11.12 5.27
CA ARG A 58 -0.83 -11.84 6.11
C ARG A 58 -0.61 -13.34 6.05
N GLU A 59 -0.44 -13.93 4.87
CA GLU A 59 -0.25 -15.38 4.72
C GLU A 59 1.09 -15.84 5.27
N ALA A 60 2.17 -15.09 5.02
CA ALA A 60 3.49 -15.38 5.58
C ALA A 60 3.46 -15.37 7.12
N ALA A 61 2.82 -14.37 7.72
CA ALA A 61 2.67 -14.26 9.17
C ALA A 61 1.83 -15.40 9.75
N LYS A 62 0.66 -15.71 9.17
CA LYS A 62 -0.23 -16.79 9.64
C LYS A 62 0.44 -18.16 9.61
N ARG A 63 1.25 -18.42 8.59
CA ARG A 63 1.95 -19.70 8.39
C ARG A 63 3.31 -19.75 9.09
N ASN A 64 3.76 -18.63 9.67
CA ASN A 64 5.08 -18.46 10.26
C ASN A 64 6.21 -18.94 9.31
N THR A 65 6.11 -18.54 8.03
CA THR A 65 7.07 -18.92 6.99
C THR A 65 7.28 -17.81 5.97
N LYS A 66 8.31 -17.95 5.14
CA LYS A 66 8.52 -17.08 3.97
C LYS A 66 7.70 -17.60 2.81
N LEU A 67 7.10 -16.70 2.06
CA LEU A 67 6.35 -16.99 0.85
C LEU A 67 6.79 -16.04 -0.27
N THR A 68 6.70 -16.53 -1.49
CA THR A 68 6.85 -15.76 -2.72
C THR A 68 5.49 -15.42 -3.30
N TRP A 69 5.47 -14.44 -4.21
CA TRP A 69 4.27 -14.08 -4.95
C TRP A 69 3.70 -15.20 -5.78
N ASP A 70 4.56 -15.91 -6.51
CA ASP A 70 4.15 -17.00 -7.37
C ASP A 70 3.48 -18.13 -6.58
N GLU A 71 3.93 -18.39 -5.35
CA GLU A 71 3.29 -19.36 -4.47
C GLU A 71 1.89 -18.93 -4.05
N VAL A 72 1.72 -17.67 -3.60
CA VAL A 72 0.43 -17.16 -3.14
C VAL A 72 -0.59 -17.10 -4.29
N ILE A 73 -0.17 -16.62 -5.47
CA ILE A 73 -1.05 -16.53 -6.64
C ILE A 73 -1.41 -17.92 -7.17
N ARG A 74 -0.44 -18.84 -7.27
CA ARG A 74 -0.70 -20.22 -7.73
C ARG A 74 -1.61 -20.99 -6.79
N GLU A 75 -1.51 -20.77 -5.48
CA GLU A 75 -2.41 -21.39 -4.50
C GLU A 75 -3.86 -20.93 -4.70
N ASN A 76 -4.06 -19.69 -5.21
CA ASN A 76 -5.37 -19.09 -5.50
C ASN A 76 -6.40 -19.33 -4.39
N LYS A 77 -5.94 -19.22 -3.14
CA LYS A 77 -6.75 -19.52 -1.97
C LYS A 77 -7.82 -18.45 -1.80
N LYS A 78 -9.09 -18.87 -1.83
CA LYS A 78 -10.21 -17.98 -1.49
C LYS A 78 -10.10 -17.53 -0.03
N LEU A 79 -10.17 -16.22 0.18
CA LEU A 79 -10.27 -15.62 1.51
C LEU A 79 -11.75 -15.39 1.82
N GLU A 80 -12.35 -16.26 2.61
CA GLU A 80 -13.73 -16.06 3.08
C GLU A 80 -13.77 -14.90 4.08
N VAL A 81 -14.75 -14.02 3.90
CA VAL A 81 -15.03 -12.94 4.84
C VAL A 81 -16.04 -13.46 5.85
N ASP A 82 -15.67 -13.42 7.13
CA ASP A 82 -16.61 -13.69 8.21
C ASP A 82 -17.43 -12.43 8.50
N LEU A 83 -18.71 -12.49 8.15
CA LEU A 83 -19.67 -11.40 8.36
C LEU A 83 -20.49 -11.58 9.64
N SER A 84 -20.19 -12.60 10.45
CA SER A 84 -20.93 -12.86 11.67
C SER A 84 -20.89 -11.64 12.61
N GLY A 85 -22.06 -11.25 13.12
CA GLY A 85 -22.21 -10.11 14.03
C GLY A 85 -22.28 -8.73 13.38
N LEU A 86 -22.14 -8.61 12.05
CA LEU A 86 -22.43 -7.34 11.36
C LEU A 86 -23.93 -7.06 11.38
N LYS A 87 -24.30 -5.81 11.72
CA LYS A 87 -25.67 -5.31 11.61
C LYS A 87 -25.87 -4.67 10.25
N ALA A 88 -27.05 -4.87 9.67
CA ALA A 88 -27.47 -4.23 8.42
C ALA A 88 -27.64 -2.72 8.59
#